data_AF-A0A973V558-F1
#
_entry.id   AF-A0A973V558-F1
#
_cell.length_a   1.000
_cell.length_b   1.000
_cell.length_c   1.000
_cell.angle_alpha   90.00
_cell.angle_beta   90.00
_cell.angle_gamma   90.00
#
_symmetry.space_group_name_H-M   'P 1'
#
loop_
_entity.id
_entity.type
_entity.pdbx_description
1 polymer ?
#
loop_
_entity_poly.entity_id
_entity_poly.type
_entity_poly.pdbx_seq_one_letter_code
_entity_poly.pdbx_strand_id
1 'polypeptide(L)'
;MSLLRRSALAAVAVALAALGGCARPTPGPGAEATAVVGEPGGAVVTVRQLNGDLEHFRLDGAGHVTARSVPAPGAPKYEDCAGTTCYRVGPGLRVTSSAGDVWEITGADYDGLVADYGGMRPASTAVVVRTLPSGHVVFVANGRDGVLYRNEAGQWHRLGLPRGGEGLYWAEPPRLRSAPDPVDPGPIVASAIALMVLALGVPLLLWRRAARTWRLPAVVIAAAAAGAMGWAATYAPGAGMFPAAFVIIGLATVILIAGLGAVAALVPWSSPRPTAPSR
;
A
#
# COMPACT_ATOMS: atom_id res chain seq x y z
N MET A 1 -35.49 27.71 6.76
CA MET A 1 -34.03 27.63 7.03
C MET A 1 -33.59 26.44 7.90
N SER A 2 -34.48 25.63 8.48
CA SER A 2 -34.11 24.54 9.42
C SER A 2 -33.72 23.20 8.77
N LEU A 3 -34.23 22.88 7.58
CA LEU A 3 -33.98 21.60 6.91
C LEU A 3 -32.56 21.49 6.29
N LEU A 4 -32.03 22.59 5.76
CA LEU A 4 -30.70 22.64 5.13
C LEU A 4 -29.52 22.46 6.11
N ARG A 5 -29.69 22.84 7.39
CA ARG A 5 -28.65 22.63 8.41
C ARG A 5 -28.58 21.17 8.87
N ARG A 6 -29.73 20.47 8.90
CA ARG A 6 -29.81 19.07 9.33
C ARG A 6 -29.19 18.13 8.31
N SER A 7 -29.39 18.39 7.01
CA SER A 7 -28.78 17.58 5.95
C SER A 7 -27.26 17.75 5.84
N ALA A 8 -26.74 18.96 6.07
CA ALA A 8 -25.30 19.20 6.07
C ALA A 8 -24.57 18.48 7.23
N LEU A 9 -25.15 18.50 8.43
CA LEU A 9 -24.58 17.79 9.59
C LEU A 9 -24.62 16.27 9.42
N ALA A 10 -25.69 15.72 8.83
CA ALA A 10 -25.78 14.29 8.54
C ALA A 10 -24.73 13.83 7.52
N ALA A 11 -24.48 14.63 6.47
CA ALA A 11 -23.45 14.30 5.46
C ALA A 11 -22.03 14.29 6.05
N VAL A 12 -21.71 15.24 6.95
CA VAL A 12 -20.41 15.28 7.64
C VAL A 12 -20.23 14.08 8.58
N ALA A 13 -21.28 13.68 9.30
CA ALA A 13 -21.23 12.53 10.20
C ALA A 13 -21.01 11.21 9.44
N VAL A 14 -21.64 11.03 8.28
CA VAL A 14 -21.45 9.84 7.42
C VAL A 14 -20.04 9.79 6.83
N ALA A 15 -19.50 10.94 6.40
CA ALA A 15 -18.12 11.01 5.89
C ALA A 15 -17.08 10.69 6.97
N LEU A 16 -17.28 11.15 8.22
CA LEU A 16 -16.41 10.81 9.35
C LEU A 16 -16.50 9.34 9.75
N ALA A 17 -17.68 8.72 9.68
CA ALA A 17 -17.85 7.30 9.97
C ALA A 17 -17.19 6.38 8.92
N ALA A 18 -17.18 6.80 7.64
CA ALA A 18 -16.52 6.06 6.56
C ALA A 18 -14.99 6.05 6.67
N LEU A 19 -14.38 7.04 7.34
CA LEU A 19 -12.93 7.13 7.52
C LEU A 19 -12.38 6.22 8.64
N GLY A 20 -13.23 5.72 9.54
CA GLY A 20 -12.82 4.88 10.68
C GLY A 20 -12.54 3.41 10.36
N GLY A 21 -12.76 2.96 9.11
CA GLY A 21 -12.89 1.54 8.78
C GLY A 21 -11.69 0.85 8.11
N CYS A 22 -10.53 1.49 7.94
CA CYS A 22 -9.38 0.88 7.26
C CYS A 22 -8.44 0.14 8.22
N ALA A 23 -8.95 -0.88 8.92
CA ALA A 23 -8.07 -1.85 9.55
C ALA A 23 -7.35 -2.62 8.43
N ARG A 24 -6.02 -2.43 8.30
CA ARG A 24 -5.23 -3.26 7.39
C ARG A 24 -5.40 -4.71 7.81
N PRO A 25 -5.75 -5.63 6.89
CA PRO A 25 -5.79 -7.04 7.22
C PRO A 25 -4.41 -7.43 7.73
N THR A 26 -4.33 -7.79 9.02
CA THR A 26 -3.12 -8.36 9.60
C THR A 26 -2.79 -9.61 8.78
N PRO A 27 -1.56 -9.78 8.27
CA PRO A 27 -1.21 -10.95 7.49
C PRO A 27 -1.61 -12.20 8.29
N GLY A 28 -2.48 -13.02 7.69
CA GLY A 28 -2.99 -14.22 8.34
C GLY A 28 -1.84 -15.09 8.85
N PRO A 29 -1.91 -15.62 10.08
CA PRO A 29 -0.78 -16.20 10.83
C PRO A 29 -0.25 -17.54 10.28
N GLY A 30 -0.38 -17.82 9.00
CA GLY A 30 -0.22 -19.17 8.46
C GLY A 30 0.79 -19.39 7.35
N ALA A 31 1.28 -18.33 6.70
CA ALA A 31 2.23 -18.48 5.60
C ALA A 31 3.68 -18.44 6.07
N GLU A 32 4.55 -19.22 5.42
CA GLU A 32 5.96 -19.36 5.78
C GLU A 32 6.82 -19.49 4.51
N ALA A 33 7.88 -18.70 4.39
CA ALA A 33 8.89 -18.88 3.37
C ALA A 33 9.81 -20.05 3.77
N THR A 34 9.70 -21.18 3.08
CA THR A 34 10.39 -22.42 3.48
C THR A 34 11.64 -22.72 2.68
N ALA A 35 11.75 -22.19 1.46
CA ALA A 35 12.89 -22.41 0.59
C ALA A 35 13.16 -21.18 -0.27
N VAL A 36 14.43 -20.98 -0.62
CA VAL A 36 14.86 -20.02 -1.63
C VAL A 36 15.96 -20.68 -2.47
N VAL A 37 15.86 -20.55 -3.78
CA VAL A 37 16.75 -21.22 -4.75
C VAL A 37 17.12 -20.24 -5.86
N GLY A 38 18.36 -20.32 -6.33
CA GLY A 38 18.87 -19.42 -7.37
C GLY A 38 18.32 -19.76 -8.75
N GLU A 39 17.99 -18.74 -9.52
CA GLU A 39 17.65 -18.84 -10.95
C GLU A 39 18.48 -17.82 -11.76
N PRO A 40 18.67 -18.05 -13.08
CA PRO A 40 19.19 -17.01 -13.96
C PRO A 40 18.36 -15.73 -13.83
N GLY A 41 19.01 -14.63 -13.40
CA GLY A 41 18.34 -13.35 -13.22
C GLY A 41 17.78 -13.08 -11.82
N GLY A 42 17.78 -14.04 -10.89
CA GLY A 42 17.31 -13.81 -9.52
C GLY A 42 17.19 -15.08 -8.66
N ALA A 43 16.03 -15.26 -8.04
CA ALA A 43 15.75 -16.39 -7.15
C ALA A 43 14.28 -16.81 -7.22
N VAL A 44 13.96 -18.03 -6.81
CA VAL A 44 12.60 -18.49 -6.57
C VAL A 44 12.44 -18.81 -5.09
N VAL A 45 11.41 -18.24 -4.47
CA VAL A 45 11.02 -18.52 -3.09
C VAL A 45 9.79 -19.43 -3.07
N THR A 46 9.82 -20.44 -2.21
CA THR A 46 8.67 -21.28 -1.90
C THR A 46 8.02 -20.79 -0.62
N VAL A 47 6.72 -20.50 -0.70
CA VAL A 47 5.88 -20.15 0.44
C VAL A 47 4.91 -21.28 0.70
N ARG A 48 4.93 -21.81 1.92
CA ARG A 48 3.93 -22.74 2.43
C ARG A 48 2.78 -21.94 3.05
N GLN A 49 1.58 -22.13 2.54
CA GLN A 49 0.36 -21.53 3.07
C GLN A 49 -0.18 -22.31 4.28
N LEU A 50 -1.15 -21.75 5.00
CA LEU A 50 -1.73 -22.37 6.20
C LEU A 50 -2.36 -23.73 5.92
N ASN A 51 -2.98 -23.88 4.74
CA ASN A 51 -3.61 -25.12 4.29
C ASN A 51 -2.60 -26.17 3.80
N GLY A 52 -1.30 -25.86 3.83
CA GLY A 52 -0.23 -26.73 3.35
C GLY A 52 0.14 -26.54 1.89
N ASP A 53 -0.61 -25.74 1.12
CA ASP A 53 -0.32 -25.47 -0.28
C ASP A 53 1.03 -24.76 -0.43
N LEU A 54 1.74 -25.10 -1.50
CA LEU A 54 3.00 -24.45 -1.86
C LEU A 54 2.77 -23.48 -3.01
N GLU A 55 3.18 -22.24 -2.82
CA GLU A 55 3.26 -21.25 -3.87
C GLU A 55 4.72 -20.89 -4.14
N HIS A 56 5.06 -20.70 -5.41
CA HIS A 56 6.41 -20.31 -5.81
C HIS A 56 6.37 -18.91 -6.43
N PHE A 57 7.31 -18.07 -6.03
CA PHE A 57 7.42 -16.70 -6.52
C PHE A 57 8.83 -16.43 -7.04
N ARG A 58 8.93 -15.85 -8.23
CA ARG A 58 10.19 -15.43 -8.82
C ARG A 58 10.53 -14.02 -8.36
N LEU A 59 11.77 -13.87 -7.90
CA LEU A 59 12.40 -12.64 -7.46
C LEU A 59 13.45 -12.22 -8.50
N ASP A 60 13.57 -10.94 -8.80
CA ASP A 60 14.71 -10.41 -9.57
C ASP A 60 15.96 -10.21 -8.68
N GLY A 61 17.06 -9.69 -9.25
CA GLY A 61 18.27 -9.39 -8.48
C GLY A 61 18.14 -8.27 -7.43
N ALA A 62 17.09 -7.46 -7.54
CA ALA A 62 16.77 -6.38 -6.60
C ALA A 62 15.76 -6.83 -5.51
N GLY A 63 15.26 -8.06 -5.59
CA GLY A 63 14.28 -8.59 -4.65
C GLY A 63 12.84 -8.17 -4.93
N HIS A 64 12.50 -7.77 -6.15
CA HIS A 64 11.11 -7.57 -6.54
C HIS A 64 10.46 -8.89 -6.96
N VAL A 65 9.20 -9.09 -6.56
CA VAL A 65 8.37 -10.21 -7.02
C VAL A 65 7.96 -9.94 -8.47
N THR A 66 8.46 -10.73 -9.41
CA THR A 66 8.24 -10.53 -10.85
C THR A 66 7.22 -11.47 -11.45
N ALA A 67 7.08 -12.67 -10.89
CA ALA A 67 6.12 -13.66 -11.35
C ALA A 67 5.75 -14.64 -10.24
N ARG A 68 4.57 -15.27 -10.39
CA ARG A 68 4.31 -16.56 -9.75
C ARG A 68 4.94 -17.65 -10.63
N SER A 69 5.76 -18.51 -10.06
CA SER A 69 6.41 -19.62 -10.75
C SER A 69 5.59 -20.90 -10.60
N VAL A 70 5.61 -21.76 -11.62
CA VAL A 70 4.88 -23.05 -11.65
C VAL A 70 5.79 -24.24 -11.35
N PRO A 71 7.04 -24.33 -11.86
CA PRO A 71 7.90 -25.43 -11.43
C PRO A 71 8.35 -25.22 -9.98
N ALA A 72 8.31 -26.31 -9.20
CA ALA A 72 8.93 -26.35 -7.90
C ALA A 72 10.43 -26.06 -8.06
N PRO A 73 11.00 -25.15 -7.24
CA PRO A 73 12.43 -24.88 -7.29
C PRO A 73 13.22 -26.11 -6.81
N GLY A 74 14.54 -26.08 -7.00
CA GLY A 74 15.45 -27.10 -6.50
C GLY A 74 15.43 -27.27 -4.97
N ALA A 75 16.28 -28.15 -4.46
CA ALA A 75 16.38 -28.34 -3.01
C ALA A 75 16.92 -27.06 -2.32
N PRO A 76 16.33 -26.65 -1.18
CA PRO A 76 16.88 -25.56 -0.38
C PRO A 76 18.27 -25.90 0.14
N LYS A 77 19.14 -24.89 0.25
CA LYS A 77 20.47 -25.02 0.85
C LYS A 77 20.52 -24.27 2.18
N TYR A 78 21.24 -24.84 3.15
CA TYR A 78 21.53 -24.17 4.43
C TYR A 78 22.80 -23.32 4.39
N GLU A 79 23.62 -23.52 3.35
CA GLU A 79 24.83 -22.75 3.08
C GLU A 79 24.99 -22.56 1.57
N ASP A 80 25.42 -21.37 1.16
CA ASP A 80 25.76 -21.05 -0.23
C ASP A 80 26.85 -19.97 -0.27
N CYS A 81 27.63 -19.92 -1.35
CA CYS A 81 28.85 -19.09 -1.41
C CYS A 81 28.94 -18.23 -2.67
N ALA A 82 29.48 -17.02 -2.52
CA ALA A 82 30.00 -16.18 -3.60
C ALA A 82 31.54 -16.17 -3.51
N GLY A 83 32.20 -16.96 -4.36
CA GLY A 83 33.65 -17.14 -4.30
C GLY A 83 34.08 -17.75 -2.97
N THR A 84 34.85 -17.00 -2.18
CA THR A 84 35.33 -17.40 -0.84
C THR A 84 34.41 -16.98 0.31
N THR A 85 33.37 -16.19 0.03
CA THR A 85 32.41 -15.74 1.05
C THR A 85 31.21 -16.66 1.08
N CYS A 86 31.05 -17.42 2.15
CA CYS A 86 29.93 -18.34 2.35
C CYS A 86 28.96 -17.77 3.38
N TYR A 87 27.68 -17.94 3.14
CA TYR A 87 26.59 -17.56 4.04
C TYR A 87 25.92 -18.83 4.55
N ARG A 88 25.69 -18.90 5.86
CA ARG A 88 25.07 -20.05 6.53
C ARG A 88 23.88 -19.58 7.36
N VAL A 89 22.75 -20.28 7.24
CA VAL A 89 21.60 -20.06 8.13
C VAL A 89 21.87 -20.67 9.51
N GLY A 90 21.57 -19.92 10.57
CA GLY A 90 21.73 -20.33 11.95
C GLY A 90 20.38 -20.66 12.61
N PRO A 91 20.39 -21.07 13.89
CA PRO A 91 19.15 -21.24 14.65
C PRO A 91 18.43 -19.89 14.83
N GLY A 92 17.09 -19.93 14.86
CA GLY A 92 16.27 -18.72 14.94
C GLY A 92 16.37 -17.87 13.68
N LEU A 93 16.21 -16.55 13.81
CA LEU A 93 16.36 -15.60 12.71
C LEU A 93 17.82 -15.13 12.67
N ARG A 94 18.69 -15.95 12.07
CA ARG A 94 20.14 -15.71 12.04
C ARG A 94 20.79 -16.17 10.75
N VAL A 95 21.72 -15.35 10.25
CA VAL A 95 22.58 -15.67 9.11
C VAL A 95 23.99 -15.19 9.40
N THR A 96 24.98 -16.07 9.21
CA THR A 96 26.40 -15.77 9.41
C THR A 96 27.17 -15.85 8.10
N SER A 97 28.16 -14.98 7.91
CA SER A 97 29.09 -15.01 6.79
C SER A 97 30.49 -15.47 7.23
N SER A 98 31.21 -16.18 6.36
CA SER A 98 32.63 -16.46 6.55
C SER A 98 33.51 -15.20 6.60
N ALA A 99 33.01 -14.06 6.10
CA ALA A 99 33.67 -12.76 6.20
C ALA A 99 33.47 -12.06 7.56
N GLY A 100 32.68 -12.65 8.46
CA GLY A 100 32.40 -12.10 9.80
C GLY A 100 31.09 -11.31 9.91
N ASP A 101 30.40 -11.01 8.80
CA ASP A 101 29.08 -10.39 8.83
C ASP A 101 28.06 -11.31 9.53
N VAL A 102 27.25 -10.75 10.42
CA VAL A 102 26.14 -11.46 11.07
C VAL A 102 24.87 -10.62 10.95
N TRP A 103 23.81 -11.24 10.46
CA TRP A 103 22.45 -10.72 10.59
C TRP A 103 21.70 -11.57 11.61
N GLU A 104 21.06 -10.94 12.58
CA GLU A 104 20.32 -11.64 13.62
C GLU A 104 19.20 -10.76 14.18
N ILE A 105 18.05 -11.35 14.50
CA ILE A 105 17.01 -10.74 15.33
C ILE A 105 16.95 -11.50 16.65
N THR A 106 17.15 -10.80 17.77
CA THR A 106 17.23 -11.40 19.11
C THR A 106 16.40 -10.63 20.14
N GLY A 107 16.32 -11.18 21.36
CA GLY A 107 15.76 -10.50 22.53
C GLY A 107 14.31 -10.05 22.35
N ALA A 108 14.03 -8.82 22.80
CA ALA A 108 12.67 -8.28 22.83
C ALA A 108 12.01 -8.17 21.43
N ASP A 109 12.82 -8.00 20.37
CA ASP A 109 12.32 -8.00 18.99
C ASP A 109 11.88 -9.39 18.57
N TYR A 110 12.71 -10.41 18.83
CA TYR A 110 12.37 -11.80 18.53
C TYR A 110 11.12 -12.24 19.30
N ASP A 111 11.04 -11.92 20.60
CA ASP A 111 9.88 -12.23 21.43
C ASP A 111 8.61 -11.50 20.95
N GLY A 112 8.76 -10.26 20.44
CA GLY A 112 7.69 -9.51 19.80
C GLY A 112 7.16 -10.21 18.56
N LEU A 113 8.07 -10.65 17.67
CA LEU A 113 7.70 -11.42 16.48
C LEU A 113 7.00 -12.73 16.86
N VAL A 114 7.49 -13.46 17.86
CA VAL A 114 6.84 -14.69 18.33
C VAL A 114 5.40 -14.40 18.77
N ALA A 115 5.15 -13.31 19.49
CA ALA A 115 3.81 -12.90 19.88
C ALA A 115 2.94 -12.53 18.67
N ASP A 116 3.47 -11.75 17.73
CA ASP A 116 2.78 -11.35 16.49
C ASP A 116 2.43 -12.56 15.61
N TYR A 117 3.23 -13.63 15.66
CA TYR A 117 2.98 -14.91 15.01
C TYR A 117 2.19 -15.92 15.85
N GLY A 118 1.47 -15.47 16.88
CA GLY A 118 0.59 -16.33 17.67
C GLY A 118 1.34 -17.41 18.46
N GLY A 119 2.56 -17.10 18.91
CA GLY A 119 3.43 -18.00 19.68
C GLY A 119 4.34 -18.90 18.85
N MET A 120 4.23 -18.87 17.52
CA MET A 120 5.08 -19.67 16.63
C MET A 120 6.44 -19.00 16.42
N ARG A 121 7.52 -19.79 16.53
CA ARG A 121 8.90 -19.31 16.43
C ARG A 121 9.35 -19.19 14.97
N PRO A 122 9.61 -17.99 14.43
CA PRO A 122 10.20 -17.85 13.11
C PRO A 122 11.67 -18.31 13.12
N ALA A 123 12.12 -18.88 12.00
CA ALA A 123 13.51 -19.33 11.83
C ALA A 123 13.95 -19.23 10.35
N SER A 124 15.24 -18.99 10.15
CA SER A 124 15.91 -19.04 8.85
C SER A 124 16.12 -20.49 8.42
N THR A 125 15.65 -20.86 7.22
CA THR A 125 15.62 -22.25 6.75
C THR A 125 16.46 -22.50 5.50
N ALA A 126 16.64 -21.49 4.66
CA ALA A 126 17.40 -21.65 3.42
C ALA A 126 18.08 -20.35 3.00
N VAL A 127 19.20 -20.46 2.29
CA VAL A 127 19.96 -19.35 1.73
C VAL A 127 20.34 -19.63 0.29
N VAL A 128 20.35 -18.58 -0.52
CA VAL A 128 20.97 -18.56 -1.83
C VAL A 128 21.81 -17.30 -1.98
N VAL A 129 22.98 -17.45 -2.60
CA VAL A 129 23.86 -16.34 -2.92
C VAL A 129 23.96 -16.22 -4.43
N ARG A 130 23.84 -15.00 -4.95
CA ARG A 130 23.99 -14.72 -6.38
C ARG A 130 25.10 -13.71 -6.61
N THR A 131 26.14 -14.15 -7.31
CA THR A 131 27.23 -13.30 -7.76
C THR A 131 26.77 -12.35 -8.86
N LEU A 132 27.23 -11.10 -8.78
CA LEU A 132 27.01 -10.01 -9.72
C LEU A 132 28.37 -9.38 -10.05
N PRO A 133 28.52 -8.63 -11.16
CA PRO A 133 29.82 -8.03 -11.52
C PRO A 133 30.41 -7.12 -10.44
N SER A 134 29.54 -6.43 -9.69
CA SER A 134 29.87 -5.48 -8.62
C SER A 134 29.94 -6.10 -7.22
N GLY A 135 29.59 -7.37 -7.05
CA GLY A 135 29.50 -8.02 -5.73
C GLY A 135 28.59 -9.24 -5.73
N HIS A 136 27.72 -9.35 -4.72
CA HIS A 136 26.71 -10.40 -4.68
C HIS A 136 25.51 -9.98 -3.83
N VAL A 137 24.38 -10.59 -4.13
CA VAL A 137 23.17 -10.49 -3.32
C VAL A 137 22.90 -11.80 -2.60
N VAL A 138 22.18 -11.73 -1.48
CA VAL A 138 21.82 -12.90 -0.69
C VAL A 138 20.32 -12.90 -0.48
N PHE A 139 19.65 -14.01 -0.74
CA PHE A 139 18.27 -14.22 -0.35
C PHE A 139 18.19 -15.33 0.67
N VAL A 140 17.36 -15.14 1.68
CA VAL A 140 17.20 -16.07 2.79
C VAL A 140 15.72 -16.29 3.03
N ALA A 141 15.31 -17.55 3.09
CA ALA A 141 13.99 -17.93 3.56
C ALA A 141 13.99 -17.85 5.10
N ASN A 142 13.33 -16.84 5.65
CA ASN A 142 13.25 -16.55 7.09
C ASN A 142 11.95 -17.05 7.71
N GLY A 143 11.41 -18.14 7.20
CA GLY A 143 10.19 -18.73 7.72
C GLY A 143 9.05 -17.72 7.68
N ARG A 144 8.42 -17.51 8.85
CA ARG A 144 7.22 -16.66 8.98
C ARG A 144 7.53 -15.17 8.81
N ASP A 145 8.80 -14.78 8.97
CA ASP A 145 9.29 -13.43 8.69
C ASP A 145 9.38 -13.16 7.18
N GLY A 146 9.23 -14.20 6.36
CA GLY A 146 9.25 -14.09 4.90
C GLY A 146 10.65 -14.17 4.34
N VAL A 147 11.00 -13.29 3.40
CA VAL A 147 12.29 -13.26 2.73
C VAL A 147 13.16 -12.16 3.30
N LEU A 148 14.40 -12.51 3.63
CA LEU A 148 15.46 -11.56 3.94
C LEU A 148 16.38 -11.41 2.72
N TYR A 149 16.75 -10.18 2.41
CA TYR A 149 17.55 -9.82 1.25
C TYR A 149 18.77 -9.00 1.67
N ARG A 150 19.96 -9.40 1.23
CA ARG A 150 21.17 -8.57 1.28
C ARG A 150 21.42 -8.00 -0.11
N ASN A 151 21.47 -6.68 -0.21
CA ASN A 151 21.80 -6.02 -1.48
C ASN A 151 23.31 -6.05 -1.77
N GLU A 152 23.70 -5.58 -2.96
CA GLU A 152 25.11 -5.50 -3.39
C GLU A 152 25.98 -4.62 -2.48
N ALA A 153 25.37 -3.59 -1.88
CA ALA A 153 26.03 -2.71 -0.92
C ALA A 153 26.19 -3.33 0.47
N GLY A 154 25.74 -4.57 0.67
CA GLY A 154 25.84 -5.31 1.91
C GLY A 154 24.80 -4.99 2.98
N GLN A 155 23.77 -4.24 2.61
CA GLN A 155 22.67 -3.89 3.51
C GLN A 155 21.59 -4.97 3.50
N TRP A 156 21.08 -5.29 4.69
CA TRP A 156 20.03 -6.27 4.90
C TRP A 156 18.64 -5.63 4.93
N HIS A 157 17.68 -6.27 4.26
CA HIS A 157 16.30 -5.82 4.11
C HIS A 157 15.34 -6.98 4.39
N ARG A 158 14.37 -6.77 5.28
CA ARG A 158 13.27 -7.72 5.51
C ARG A 158 12.17 -7.43 4.50
N LEU A 159 12.02 -8.28 3.49
CA LEU A 159 11.04 -8.08 2.42
C LEU A 159 9.64 -8.56 2.83
N GLY A 160 9.53 -9.50 3.77
CA GLY A 160 8.26 -10.11 4.15
C GLY A 160 7.86 -11.25 3.23
N LEU A 161 6.57 -11.60 3.19
CA LEU A 161 6.07 -12.74 2.42
C LEU A 161 5.56 -12.28 1.05
N PRO A 162 5.97 -12.91 -0.06
CA PRO A 162 5.40 -12.57 -1.35
C PRO A 162 3.95 -13.08 -1.41
N ARG A 163 3.06 -12.28 -2.01
CA ARG A 163 1.65 -12.61 -2.20
C ARG A 163 1.26 -12.45 -3.66
N GLY A 164 0.30 -13.28 -4.08
CA GLY A 164 -0.44 -13.12 -5.34
C GLY A 164 -1.89 -12.72 -5.05
N GLY A 165 -2.55 -12.12 -6.03
CA GLY A 165 -3.93 -11.62 -5.94
C GLY A 165 -4.18 -10.63 -7.08
N GLU A 166 -4.67 -9.43 -6.74
CA GLU A 166 -4.79 -8.28 -7.68
C GLU A 166 -3.44 -7.72 -8.17
N GLY A 167 -2.33 -8.33 -7.75
CA GLY A 167 -0.97 -8.00 -8.15
C GLY A 167 0.04 -8.87 -7.40
N LEU A 168 1.31 -8.70 -7.74
CA LEU A 168 2.44 -9.28 -7.03
C LEU A 168 3.00 -8.22 -6.08
N TYR A 169 3.01 -8.51 -4.79
CA TYR A 169 3.48 -7.59 -3.77
C TYR A 169 4.07 -8.33 -2.58
N TRP A 170 4.80 -7.59 -1.77
CA TRP A 170 5.32 -8.04 -0.49
C TRP A 170 4.31 -7.73 0.62
N ALA A 171 3.85 -8.76 1.33
CA ALA A 171 3.17 -8.56 2.61
C ALA A 171 4.22 -8.17 3.65
N GLU A 172 4.13 -6.94 4.13
CA GLU A 172 5.09 -6.34 5.05
C GLU A 172 5.23 -7.21 6.33
N PRO A 173 6.46 -7.53 6.75
CA PRO A 173 6.67 -8.31 7.95
C PRO A 173 6.29 -7.49 9.19
N PRO A 174 5.94 -8.13 10.32
CA PRO A 174 5.68 -7.43 11.57
C PRO A 174 6.87 -6.55 11.95
N ARG A 175 6.56 -5.40 12.52
CA ARG A 175 7.57 -4.40 12.83
C ARG A 175 8.40 -4.86 14.04
N LEU A 176 9.70 -4.63 13.97
CA LEU A 176 10.57 -4.84 15.14
C LEU A 176 10.27 -3.76 16.18
N ARG A 177 10.30 -4.12 17.47
CA ARG A 177 10.09 -3.16 18.56
C ARG A 177 11.21 -2.11 18.62
N SER A 178 12.42 -2.46 18.19
CA SER A 178 13.55 -1.55 18.06
C SER A 178 13.46 -0.61 16.85
N ALA A 179 12.61 -0.91 15.86
CA ALA A 179 12.46 -0.02 14.72
C ALA A 179 11.82 1.30 15.16
N PRO A 180 12.21 2.45 14.60
CA PRO A 180 11.56 3.73 14.89
C PRO A 180 10.08 3.71 14.49
N ASP A 181 9.27 4.52 15.16
CA ASP A 181 7.85 4.64 14.81
C ASP A 181 7.71 5.12 13.37
N PRO A 182 6.84 4.46 12.56
CA PRO A 182 6.55 4.95 11.24
C PRO A 182 6.03 6.37 11.41
N VAL A 183 6.47 7.24 10.51
CA VAL A 183 5.95 8.61 10.44
C VAL A 183 4.43 8.49 10.33
N ASP A 184 3.71 8.98 11.35
CA ASP A 184 2.26 8.97 11.36
C ASP A 184 1.79 9.69 10.08
N PRO A 185 1.12 8.99 9.14
CA PRO A 185 0.62 9.65 7.95
C PRO A 185 -0.59 10.53 8.28
N GLY A 186 -1.18 10.42 9.47
CA GLY A 186 -2.36 11.14 9.93
C GLY A 186 -2.29 12.65 9.67
N PRO A 187 -1.25 13.37 10.13
CA PRO A 187 -1.08 14.79 9.83
C PRO A 187 -0.97 15.12 8.34
N ILE A 188 -0.29 14.28 7.55
CA ILE A 188 -0.12 14.48 6.10
C ILE A 188 -1.47 14.30 5.40
N VAL A 189 -2.19 13.22 5.72
CA VAL A 189 -3.51 12.92 5.17
C VAL A 189 -4.53 13.97 5.61
N ALA A 190 -4.54 14.37 6.88
CA ALA A 190 -5.42 15.41 7.41
C ALA A 190 -5.17 16.75 6.71
N SER A 191 -3.91 17.11 6.49
CA SER A 191 -3.54 18.32 5.75
C SER A 191 -4.00 18.24 4.28
N ALA A 192 -3.82 17.09 3.63
CA ALA A 192 -4.28 16.87 2.25
C ALA A 192 -5.80 16.96 2.14
N ILE A 193 -6.55 16.36 3.06
CA ILE A 193 -8.02 16.45 3.12
C ILE A 193 -8.45 17.89 3.38
N ALA A 194 -7.82 18.59 4.33
CA ALA A 194 -8.13 19.98 4.62
C ALA A 194 -7.92 20.88 3.41
N LEU A 195 -6.81 20.70 2.68
CA LEU A 195 -6.52 21.42 1.44
C LEU A 195 -7.56 21.10 0.35
N MET A 196 -7.95 19.83 0.20
CA MET A 196 -8.99 19.42 -0.75
C MET A 196 -10.35 20.05 -0.41
N VAL A 197 -10.75 20.04 0.87
CA VAL A 197 -11.99 20.66 1.34
C VAL A 197 -11.96 22.17 1.14
N LEU A 198 -10.83 22.83 1.39
CA LEU A 198 -10.67 24.27 1.12
C LEU A 198 -10.75 24.56 -0.38
N ALA A 199 -10.03 23.79 -1.21
CA ALA A 199 -9.98 23.99 -2.64
C ALA A 199 -11.32 23.71 -3.34
N LEU A 200 -12.16 22.81 -2.81
CA LEU A 200 -13.49 22.52 -3.37
C LEU A 200 -14.59 23.37 -2.71
N GLY A 201 -14.53 23.52 -1.39
CA GLY A 201 -15.56 24.20 -0.59
C GLY A 201 -15.58 25.71 -0.79
N VAL A 202 -14.41 26.35 -0.89
CA VAL A 202 -14.34 27.81 -1.11
C VAL A 202 -14.94 28.19 -2.47
N PRO A 203 -14.57 27.55 -3.60
CA PRO A 203 -15.22 27.82 -4.89
C PRO A 203 -16.70 27.49 -4.93
N LEU A 204 -17.18 26.45 -4.24
CA LEU A 204 -18.62 26.14 -4.15
C LEU A 204 -19.41 27.21 -3.39
N LEU A 205 -18.85 27.73 -2.29
CA LEU A 205 -19.43 28.84 -1.53
C LEU A 205 -19.41 30.14 -2.36
N LEU A 206 -18.32 30.38 -3.09
CA LEU A 206 -18.22 31.52 -4.01
C LEU A 206 -19.14 31.35 -5.23
N TRP A 207 -19.30 30.14 -5.77
CA TRP A 207 -20.21 29.81 -6.88
C TRP A 207 -21.66 30.02 -6.46
N ARG A 208 -22.08 29.58 -5.26
CA ARG A 208 -23.42 29.90 -4.73
C ARG A 208 -23.69 31.40 -4.67
N ARG A 209 -22.66 32.21 -4.39
CA ARG A 209 -22.76 33.68 -4.35
C ARG A 209 -22.69 34.31 -5.74
N ALA A 210 -21.92 33.72 -6.65
CA ALA A 210 -21.60 34.23 -7.99
C ALA A 210 -22.47 33.64 -9.12
N ALA A 211 -23.26 32.60 -8.88
CA ALA A 211 -24.18 31.97 -9.83
C ALA A 211 -25.29 32.92 -10.31
N ARG A 212 -25.42 34.12 -9.71
CA ARG A 212 -26.23 35.20 -10.26
C ARG A 212 -25.57 35.99 -11.38
N THR A 213 -24.25 35.89 -11.59
CA THR A 213 -23.54 36.82 -12.50
C THR A 213 -22.35 36.26 -13.30
N TRP A 214 -21.70 35.12 -13.01
CA TRP A 214 -20.37 34.83 -13.62
C TRP A 214 -20.14 33.48 -14.35
N ARG A 215 -19.78 33.69 -15.63
CA ARG A 215 -18.89 33.06 -16.65
C ARG A 215 -18.11 31.75 -16.36
N LEU A 216 -18.27 30.80 -17.29
CA LEU A 216 -17.61 29.48 -17.48
C LEU A 216 -16.10 29.32 -17.14
N PRO A 217 -15.16 30.24 -17.43
CA PRO A 217 -13.72 29.99 -17.22
C PRO A 217 -13.31 29.70 -15.77
N ALA A 218 -14.01 30.25 -14.77
CA ALA A 218 -13.70 29.98 -13.36
C ALA A 218 -13.96 28.52 -12.96
N VAL A 219 -14.97 27.88 -13.58
CA VAL A 219 -15.29 26.46 -13.35
C VAL A 219 -14.18 25.58 -13.93
N VAL A 220 -13.67 25.92 -15.12
CA VAL A 220 -12.60 25.17 -15.78
C VAL A 220 -11.30 25.21 -14.97
N ILE A 221 -10.94 26.38 -14.41
CA ILE A 221 -9.73 26.51 -13.58
C ILE A 221 -9.84 25.68 -12.29
N ALA A 222 -11.00 25.70 -11.62
CA ALA A 222 -11.22 24.90 -10.42
C ALA A 222 -11.16 23.39 -10.70
N ALA A 223 -11.75 22.94 -11.81
CA ALA A 223 -11.68 21.55 -12.24
C ALA A 223 -10.24 21.11 -12.58
N ALA A 224 -9.47 21.97 -13.26
CA ALA A 224 -8.07 21.70 -13.58
C ALA A 224 -7.21 21.59 -12.31
N ALA A 225 -7.41 22.47 -11.33
CA ALA A 225 -6.68 22.43 -10.06
C ALA A 225 -6.99 21.16 -9.25
N ALA A 226 -8.27 20.74 -9.22
CA ALA A 226 -8.67 19.50 -8.56
C ALA A 226 -8.05 18.26 -9.22
N GLY A 227 -8.03 18.22 -10.57
CA GLY A 227 -7.37 17.15 -11.33
C GLY A 227 -5.86 17.08 -11.07
N ALA A 228 -5.17 18.21 -11.04
CA ALA A 228 -3.73 18.28 -10.76
C ALA A 228 -3.39 17.81 -9.33
N MET A 229 -4.19 18.18 -8.33
CA MET A 229 -4.01 17.69 -6.95
C MET A 229 -4.26 16.19 -6.82
N GLY A 230 -5.26 15.66 -7.53
CA GLY A 230 -5.51 14.22 -7.56
C GLY A 230 -4.37 13.44 -8.20
N TRP A 231 -3.79 13.96 -9.28
CA TRP A 231 -2.59 13.38 -9.92
C TRP A 231 -1.36 13.43 -9.00
N ALA A 232 -1.14 14.54 -8.28
CA ALA A 232 -0.02 14.62 -7.33
C ALA A 232 -0.14 13.60 -6.19
N ALA A 233 -1.37 13.31 -5.72
CA ALA A 233 -1.60 12.34 -4.66
C ALA A 233 -1.20 10.90 -5.02
N THR A 234 -1.17 10.54 -6.31
CA THR A 234 -0.74 9.19 -6.75
C THR A 234 0.77 8.98 -6.67
N TYR A 235 1.56 10.04 -6.48
CA TYR A 235 3.02 9.96 -6.34
C TYR A 235 3.50 9.90 -4.88
N ALA A 236 2.59 9.88 -3.88
CA ALA A 236 2.97 9.77 -2.48
C ALA A 236 3.33 8.32 -2.11
N PRO A 237 4.62 7.99 -1.87
CA PRO A 237 5.02 6.63 -1.50
C PRO A 237 4.41 6.24 -0.14
N GLY A 238 3.88 5.01 -0.05
CA GLY A 238 3.32 4.45 1.18
C GLY A 238 1.81 4.66 1.39
N ALA A 239 1.13 5.41 0.52
CA ALA A 239 -0.31 5.64 0.64
C ALA A 239 -1.15 4.40 0.24
N GLY A 240 -0.60 3.49 -0.58
CA GLY A 240 -1.34 2.35 -1.15
C GLY A 240 -2.34 2.79 -2.24
N MET A 241 -2.94 1.83 -2.95
CA MET A 241 -3.94 2.12 -4.02
C MET A 241 -5.24 2.78 -3.51
N PHE A 242 -5.51 2.69 -2.21
CA PHE A 242 -6.77 3.13 -1.61
C PHE A 242 -6.99 4.65 -1.59
N PRO A 243 -6.04 5.50 -1.15
CA PRO A 243 -6.22 6.95 -1.18
C PRO A 243 -6.42 7.50 -2.59
N ALA A 244 -5.77 6.94 -3.62
CA ALA A 244 -6.02 7.29 -5.01
C ALA A 244 -7.47 6.98 -5.42
N ALA A 245 -8.00 5.81 -5.03
CA ALA A 245 -9.38 5.44 -5.32
C ALA A 245 -10.39 6.37 -4.63
N PHE A 246 -10.16 6.74 -3.37
CA PHE A 246 -11.03 7.70 -2.65
C PHE A 246 -11.00 9.10 -3.27
N VAL A 247 -9.83 9.56 -3.73
CA VAL A 247 -9.71 10.82 -4.46
C VAL A 247 -10.46 10.76 -5.79
N ILE A 248 -10.33 9.66 -6.55
CA ILE A 248 -11.04 9.46 -7.82
C ILE A 248 -12.56 9.41 -7.60
N ILE A 249 -13.04 8.66 -6.61
CA ILE A 249 -14.47 8.57 -6.26
C ILE A 249 -15.00 9.93 -5.79
N GLY A 250 -14.23 10.65 -4.97
CA GLY A 250 -14.57 12.00 -4.53
C GLY A 250 -14.68 12.97 -5.70
N LEU A 251 -13.70 12.96 -6.60
CA LEU A 251 -13.69 13.79 -7.80
C LEU A 251 -14.89 13.46 -8.71
N ALA A 252 -15.14 12.17 -8.95
CA ALA A 252 -16.27 11.70 -9.77
C ALA A 252 -17.61 12.13 -9.16
N THR A 253 -17.76 12.05 -7.85
CA THR A 253 -18.97 12.48 -7.14
C THR A 253 -19.19 13.99 -7.27
N VAL A 254 -18.13 14.79 -7.14
CA VAL A 254 -18.19 16.24 -7.33
C VAL A 254 -18.59 16.60 -8.76
N ILE A 255 -17.99 15.94 -9.76
CA ILE A 255 -18.34 16.12 -11.18
C ILE A 255 -19.82 15.78 -11.41
N LEU A 256 -20.29 14.66 -10.85
CA LEU A 256 -21.67 14.21 -11.00
C LEU A 256 -22.67 15.20 -10.39
N ILE A 257 -22.40 15.70 -9.18
CA ILE A 257 -23.24 16.70 -8.50
C ILE A 257 -23.24 18.02 -9.28
N ALA A 258 -22.08 18.48 -9.76
CA ALA A 258 -21.97 19.70 -10.55
C ALA A 258 -22.74 19.58 -11.88
N GLY A 259 -22.61 18.44 -12.55
CA GLY A 259 -23.34 18.12 -13.79
C GLY A 259 -24.84 18.10 -13.58
N LEU A 260 -25.33 17.39 -12.55
CA LEU A 260 -26.76 17.35 -12.20
C LEU A 260 -27.31 18.73 -11.82
N GLY A 261 -26.52 19.53 -11.09
CA GLY A 261 -26.88 20.90 -10.75
C GLY A 261 -27.01 21.80 -11.99
N ALA A 262 -26.10 21.65 -12.96
CA ALA A 262 -26.18 22.37 -14.24
C ALA A 262 -27.42 21.96 -15.04
N VAL A 263 -27.73 20.67 -15.13
CA VAL A 263 -28.94 20.17 -15.79
C VAL A 263 -30.20 20.73 -15.11
N ALA A 264 -30.29 20.64 -13.79
CA ALA A 264 -31.44 21.16 -13.04
C ALA A 264 -31.62 22.68 -13.19
N ALA A 265 -30.53 23.44 -13.36
CA ALA A 265 -30.59 24.87 -13.61
C ALA A 265 -30.97 25.22 -15.06
N LEU A 266 -30.66 24.34 -16.01
CA LEU A 266 -30.98 24.50 -17.42
C LEU A 266 -32.39 24.02 -17.79
N VAL A 267 -32.97 23.09 -17.02
CA VAL A 267 -34.39 22.74 -17.15
C VAL A 267 -35.19 23.96 -16.67
N PRO A 268 -35.79 24.75 -17.58
CA PRO A 268 -36.58 25.89 -17.18
C PRO A 268 -37.71 25.32 -16.36
N TRP A 269 -37.86 25.79 -15.12
CA TRP A 269 -39.02 25.48 -14.32
C TRP A 269 -40.21 26.06 -15.08
N SER A 270 -40.83 25.22 -15.90
CA SER A 270 -42.02 25.52 -16.70
C SER A 270 -43.18 25.67 -15.73
N SER A 271 -43.11 26.76 -14.97
CA SER A 271 -44.20 27.21 -14.13
C SER A 271 -45.34 27.45 -15.10
N PRO A 272 -46.47 26.72 -15.01
CA PRO A 272 -47.60 26.98 -15.88
C PRO A 272 -47.96 28.45 -15.73
N ARG A 273 -47.86 29.20 -16.83
CA ARG A 273 -48.24 30.61 -16.81
C ARG A 273 -49.71 30.65 -16.39
N PRO A 274 -50.08 31.40 -15.34
CA PRO A 274 -51.49 31.54 -14.97
C PRO A 274 -52.24 32.08 -16.18
N THR A 275 -53.16 31.29 -16.70
CA THR A 275 -54.04 31.71 -17.80
C THR A 275 -54.89 32.87 -17.28
N ALA A 276 -54.75 34.03 -17.93
CA ALA A 276 -55.55 35.21 -17.58
C ALA A 276 -57.04 34.87 -17.75
N PRO A 277 -57.92 35.29 -16.82
CA PRO A 277 -59.36 35.07 -16.95
C PRO A 277 -59.87 35.85 -18.18
N SER A 278 -60.53 35.15 -19.11
CA SER A 278 -61.23 35.75 -20.24
C SER A 278 -62.40 36.60 -19.75
N ARG A 279 -62.45 37.86 -20.18
CA ARG A 279 -63.64 38.73 -20.07
C ARG A 279 -64.45 38.68 -21.34
#